data_AF-A0A661G3T2-F1
#
_entry.id   AF-A0A661G3T2-F1
#
_cell.length_a   1.000
_cell.length_b   1.000
_cell.length_c   1.000
_cell.angle_alpha   90.00
_cell.angle_beta   90.00
_cell.angle_gamma   90.00
#
_symmetry.space_group_name_H-M   'P 1'
#
loop_
_entity.id
_entity.type
_entity.pdbx_description
1 polymer ?
#
loop_
_entity_poly.entity_id
_entity_poly.type
_entity_poly.pdbx_seq_one_letter_code
_entity_poly.pdbx_strand_id
1 'polypeptide(L)'
;MPKNPAKALGKCKTLMLDMDGTLLDLAYDNYMWLEHIPAEFARQNEVSEATARERLKAKFRSMEGKLSWYCLDHWSEELDLDIAALHRDENNRIGFLPGARRFLET
;
A
#
# COMPACT_ATOMS: atom_id res chain seq x y z
N MET A 1 13.59 2.13 -31.17
CA MET A 1 13.54 0.67 -30.90
C MET A 1 13.14 0.46 -29.45
N PRO A 2 12.12 -0.34 -29.13
CA PRO A 2 11.87 -0.70 -27.73
C PRO A 2 13.08 -1.49 -27.24
N LYS A 3 13.71 -1.02 -26.17
CA LYS A 3 14.83 -1.73 -25.54
C LYS A 3 14.30 -3.08 -25.07
N ASN A 4 14.87 -4.19 -25.54
CA ASN A 4 14.58 -5.50 -24.96
C ASN A 4 14.96 -5.45 -23.47
N PRO A 5 13.99 -5.53 -22.54
CA PRO A 5 14.26 -5.37 -21.11
C PRO A 5 15.28 -6.40 -20.60
N ALA A 6 15.22 -7.64 -21.08
CA ALA A 6 16.15 -8.70 -20.69
C ALA A 6 17.60 -8.36 -21.06
N LYS A 7 17.81 -7.71 -22.21
CA LYS A 7 19.15 -7.28 -22.64
C LYS A 7 19.68 -6.09 -21.82
N ALA A 8 18.79 -5.26 -21.28
CA ALA A 8 19.16 -4.18 -20.38
C ALA A 8 19.53 -4.73 -19.00
N LEU A 9 18.73 -5.68 -18.47
CA LEU A 9 18.98 -6.33 -17.18
C LEU A 9 20.34 -7.04 -17.14
N GLY A 10 20.72 -7.76 -18.20
CA GLY A 10 22.01 -8.45 -18.28
C GLY A 10 23.27 -7.55 -18.27
N LYS A 11 23.10 -6.22 -18.29
CA LYS A 11 24.21 -5.24 -18.21
C LYS A 11 24.13 -4.36 -16.96
N CYS A 12 23.12 -4.52 -16.12
CA CYS A 12 22.92 -3.74 -14.91
C CYS A 12 23.56 -4.44 -13.71
N LYS A 13 24.35 -3.71 -12.92
CA LYS A 13 24.86 -4.19 -11.63
C LYS A 13 23.85 -4.06 -10.50
N THR A 14 22.94 -3.08 -10.63
CA THR A 14 21.92 -2.76 -9.64
C THR A 14 20.59 -2.66 -10.36
N LEU A 15 19.59 -3.34 -9.80
CA LEU A 15 18.20 -3.28 -10.21
C LEU A 15 17.40 -2.78 -9.00
N MET A 16 16.62 -1.72 -9.19
CA MET A 16 15.69 -1.20 -8.17
C MET A 16 14.29 -1.56 -8.62
N LEU A 17 13.54 -2.21 -7.74
CA LEU A 17 12.19 -2.67 -7.99
C LEU A 17 11.27 -1.98 -6.99
N ASP A 18 10.09 -1.62 -7.48
CA ASP A 18 8.98 -1.26 -6.61
C ASP A 18 8.41 -2.52 -5.95
N MET A 19 7.67 -2.37 -4.85
CA MET A 19 7.11 -3.49 -4.09
C MET A 19 5.63 -3.70 -4.42
N ASP A 20 4.78 -2.74 -4.09
CA ASP A 20 3.32 -2.92 -4.10
C ASP A 20 2.78 -2.84 -5.53
N GLY A 21 2.04 -3.86 -5.97
CA GLY A 21 1.61 -3.99 -7.36
C GLY A 21 2.73 -4.35 -8.35
N THR A 22 3.98 -4.53 -7.88
CA THR A 22 5.12 -4.95 -8.70
C THR A 22 5.67 -6.32 -8.28
N LEU A 23 6.04 -6.48 -7.01
CA LEU A 23 6.45 -7.75 -6.41
C LEU A 23 5.33 -8.37 -5.56
N LEU A 24 4.63 -7.52 -4.82
CA LEU A 24 3.54 -7.89 -3.92
C LEU A 24 2.19 -7.60 -4.55
N ASP A 25 1.19 -8.39 -4.21
CA ASP A 25 -0.18 -8.20 -4.68
C ASP A 25 -0.79 -6.94 -4.04
N LEU A 26 -1.26 -6.01 -4.88
CA LEU A 26 -1.89 -4.77 -4.48
C LEU A 26 -3.23 -4.99 -3.74
N ALA A 27 -3.78 -6.20 -3.77
CA ALA A 27 -4.98 -6.57 -3.01
C ALA A 27 -4.85 -6.27 -1.51
N TYR A 28 -3.65 -6.45 -0.93
CA TYR A 28 -3.40 -6.13 0.48
C TYR A 28 -3.59 -4.64 0.77
N ASP A 29 -2.87 -3.76 0.05
CA ASP A 29 -2.98 -2.31 0.26
C ASP A 29 -4.39 -1.80 -0.02
N ASN A 30 -5.03 -2.31 -1.07
CA ASN A 30 -6.41 -1.96 -1.38
C ASN A 30 -7.34 -2.29 -0.21
N TYR A 31 -7.21 -3.50 0.37
CA TYR A 31 -8.00 -3.88 1.53
C TYR A 31 -7.73 -2.97 2.73
N MET A 32 -6.45 -2.72 3.06
CA MET A 32 -6.06 -1.89 4.20
C MET A 32 -6.64 -0.48 4.09
N TRP A 33 -6.38 0.21 2.98
CA TRP A 33 -6.70 1.63 2.84
C TRP A 33 -8.13 1.89 2.41
N LEU A 34 -8.76 0.98 1.66
CA LEU A 34 -10.13 1.19 1.17
C LEU A 34 -11.18 0.56 2.07
N GLU A 35 -10.86 -0.46 2.88
CA GLU A 35 -11.84 -1.16 3.70
C GLU A 35 -11.52 -1.16 5.19
N HIS A 36 -10.38 -1.70 5.59
CA HIS A 36 -10.08 -1.95 7.00
C HIS A 36 -9.87 -0.66 7.81
N ILE A 37 -8.99 0.24 7.34
CA ILE A 37 -8.75 1.53 8.00
C ILE A 37 -10.01 2.40 8.03
N PRO A 38 -10.80 2.53 6.95
CA PRO A 38 -12.08 3.24 7.01
C PRO A 38 -13.09 2.64 7.99
N ALA A 39 -13.17 1.32 8.11
CA ALA A 39 -14.07 0.66 9.06
C ALA A 39 -13.63 0.94 10.50
N GLU A 40 -12.33 0.85 10.80
CA GLU A 40 -11.81 1.13 12.14
C GLU A 40 -11.97 2.62 12.51
N PHE A 41 -11.69 3.52 11.57
CA PHE A 41 -11.95 4.95 11.74
C PHE A 41 -13.43 5.23 12.02
N ALA A 42 -14.35 4.57 11.31
CA ALA A 42 -15.78 4.70 11.51
C ALA A 42 -16.19 4.28 12.94
N ARG A 43 -15.66 3.14 13.39
CA ARG A 43 -15.90 2.58 14.72
C ARG A 43 -15.42 3.51 15.82
N GLN A 44 -14.20 4.04 15.72
CA GLN A 44 -13.64 4.95 16.72
C GLN A 44 -14.37 6.30 16.79
N ASN A 45 -14.81 6.82 15.64
CA ASN A 45 -15.43 8.15 15.54
C ASN A 45 -16.96 8.12 15.64
N GLU A 46 -17.56 6.95 15.88
CA GLU A 46 -19.02 6.75 15.97
C GLU A 46 -19.78 7.30 14.74
N VAL A 47 -19.21 7.11 13.54
CA VAL A 47 -19.84 7.49 12.27
C VAL A 47 -20.15 6.27 11.42
N SER A 48 -21.03 6.42 10.42
CA SER A 48 -21.26 5.34 9.45
C SER A 48 -20.00 5.09 8.61
N GLU A 49 -19.81 3.84 8.16
CA GLU A 49 -18.72 3.50 7.23
C GLU A 49 -18.75 4.33 5.96
N ALA A 50 -19.95 4.64 5.42
CA ALA A 50 -20.09 5.47 4.24
C ALA A 50 -19.54 6.89 4.50
N THR A 51 -19.84 7.47 5.66
CA THR A 51 -19.30 8.77 6.07
C THR A 51 -17.79 8.73 6.26
N ALA A 52 -17.26 7.68 6.91
CA ALA A 52 -15.82 7.49 7.09
C ALA A 52 -15.09 7.40 5.74
N ARG A 53 -15.59 6.56 4.82
CA ARG A 53 -15.01 6.38 3.48
C ARG A 53 -14.98 7.69 2.70
N GLU A 54 -16.04 8.49 2.71
CA GLU A 54 -16.04 9.80 2.03
C GLU A 54 -15.04 10.77 2.65
N ARG A 55 -14.97 10.86 3.99
CA ARG A 55 -14.01 11.72 4.68
C ARG A 55 -12.57 11.33 4.37
N LEU A 56 -12.25 10.04 4.49
CA LEU A 56 -10.90 9.53 4.24
C LEU A 56 -10.54 9.66 2.77
N LYS A 57 -11.45 9.37 1.83
CA LYS A 57 -11.20 9.56 0.40
C LYS A 57 -10.82 10.99 0.03
N ALA A 58 -11.44 11.99 0.68
CA ALA A 58 -11.08 13.39 0.48
C ALA A 58 -9.70 13.72 1.08
N LYS A 59 -9.44 13.27 2.32
CA LYS A 59 -8.13 13.46 2.98
C LYS A 59 -7.02 12.80 2.18
N PHE A 60 -7.26 11.59 1.70
CA PHE A 60 -6.34 10.82 0.89
C PHE A 60 -5.97 11.58 -0.40
N ARG A 61 -6.96 11.98 -1.19
CA ARG A 61 -6.69 12.76 -2.41
C ARG A 61 -5.90 14.05 -2.19
N SER A 62 -6.02 14.69 -1.02
CA SER A 62 -5.28 15.92 -0.70
C SER A 62 -3.79 15.69 -0.39
N MET A 63 -3.41 14.44 -0.13
CA MET A 63 -2.06 14.03 0.30
C MET A 63 -1.31 13.24 -0.77
N GLU A 64 -2.01 12.78 -1.80
CA GLU A 64 -1.45 12.06 -2.94
C GLU A 64 -0.23 12.78 -3.53
N GLY A 65 0.86 12.04 -3.74
CA GLY A 65 2.13 12.57 -4.28
C GLY A 65 3.05 13.25 -3.27
N LYS A 66 2.63 13.46 -2.02
CA LYS A 66 3.51 13.96 -0.95
C LYS A 66 4.28 12.80 -0.30
N LEU A 67 5.47 13.06 0.25
CA LEU A 67 6.25 12.00 0.92
C LEU A 67 5.49 11.40 2.12
N SER A 68 4.75 12.24 2.86
CA SER A 68 3.94 11.82 4.00
C SER A 68 2.79 10.87 3.63
N TRP A 69 2.40 10.82 2.35
CA TRP A 69 1.46 9.82 1.83
C TRP A 69 1.89 8.39 2.16
N TYR A 70 3.19 8.11 2.09
CA TYR A 70 3.78 6.79 2.26
C TYR A 70 4.18 6.50 3.72
N CYS A 71 3.82 7.38 4.67
CA CYS A 71 4.26 7.28 6.06
C CYS A 71 3.12 6.79 6.97
N LEU A 72 3.27 5.60 7.55
CA LEU A 72 2.27 5.04 8.47
C LEU A 72 2.16 5.85 9.77
N ASP A 73 3.27 6.40 10.27
CA ASP A 73 3.25 7.24 11.48
C ASP A 73 2.43 8.51 11.24
N HIS A 74 2.59 9.14 10.06
CA HIS A 74 1.80 10.30 9.68
C HIS A 74 0.30 9.98 9.66
N TRP A 75 -0.09 8.85 9.06
CA TRP A 75 -1.49 8.45 9.06
C TRP A 75 -2.01 8.06 10.45
N SER A 76 -1.14 7.56 11.32
CA SER A 76 -1.50 7.26 12.69
C SER A 76 -1.86 8.53 13.47
N GLU A 77 -1.04 9.58 13.32
CA GLU A 77 -1.32 10.90 13.89
C GLU A 77 -2.57 11.55 13.28
N GLU A 78 -2.72 11.51 11.95
CA GLU A 78 -3.80 12.18 11.22
C GLU A 78 -5.18 11.55 11.44
N LEU A 79 -5.23 10.28 11.80
CA LEU A 79 -6.46 9.50 11.97
C LEU A 79 -6.70 9.09 13.43
N ASP A 80 -5.73 9.32 14.32
CA ASP A 80 -5.72 8.85 15.71
C ASP A 80 -5.90 7.33 15.82
N LEU A 81 -5.20 6.58 14.96
CA LEU A 81 -5.25 5.11 14.87
C LEU A 81 -3.84 4.52 14.88
N ASP A 82 -3.63 3.36 15.50
CA ASP A 82 -2.36 2.63 15.34
C ASP A 82 -2.34 1.89 13.99
N ILE A 83 -2.05 2.65 12.92
CA ILE A 83 -2.07 2.14 11.54
C ILE A 83 -1.06 0.99 11.39
N ALA A 84 0.10 1.09 12.05
CA ALA A 84 1.11 0.05 11.99
C ALA A 84 0.63 -1.25 12.65
N ALA A 85 -0.14 -1.19 13.74
CA ALA A 85 -0.76 -2.38 14.34
C ALA A 85 -1.79 -3.01 13.40
N LEU A 86 -2.67 -2.21 12.80
CA LEU A 86 -3.66 -2.71 11.84
C LEU A 86 -2.99 -3.44 10.67
N HIS A 87 -1.89 -2.89 10.14
CA HIS A 87 -1.11 -3.57 9.09
C HIS A 87 -0.48 -4.89 9.58
N ARG A 88 0.00 -4.95 10.83
CA ARG A 88 0.59 -6.16 11.41
C ARG A 88 -0.46 -7.27 11.58
N ASP A 89 -1.67 -6.92 11.98
CA ASP A 89 -2.76 -7.89 12.22
C ASP A 89 -3.23 -8.56 10.91
N GLU A 90 -3.14 -7.84 9.79
CA GLU A 90 -3.57 -8.31 8.47
C GLU A 90 -2.41 -8.77 7.58
N ASN A 91 -1.20 -8.97 8.14
CA ASN A 91 0.01 -9.32 7.39
C ASN A 91 -0.10 -10.64 6.62
N ASN A 92 -1.01 -11.54 7.03
CA ASN A 92 -1.26 -12.83 6.43
C ASN A 92 -1.84 -12.71 5.01
N ARG A 93 -2.34 -11.54 4.64
CA ARG A 93 -2.83 -11.22 3.29
C ARG A 93 -1.71 -10.81 2.33
N ILE A 94 -0.51 -10.51 2.84
CA ILE A 94 0.62 -10.12 2.00
C ILE A 94 1.06 -11.34 1.18
N GLY A 95 1.02 -11.19 -0.14
CA GLY A 95 1.36 -12.25 -1.08
C GLY A 95 2.19 -11.72 -2.25
N PHE A 96 3.05 -12.58 -2.80
CA PHE A 96 3.77 -12.28 -4.04
C PHE A 96 2.84 -12.38 -5.25
N LEU A 97 3.04 -11.49 -6.23
CA LEU A 97 2.46 -11.66 -7.56
C LEU A 97 3.02 -12.92 -8.25
N PRO A 98 2.26 -13.54 -9.18
CA PRO A 98 2.70 -14.72 -9.91
C PRO A 98 4.07 -14.54 -10.56
N GLY A 99 5.05 -15.35 -10.16
CA GLY A 99 6.40 -15.33 -10.70
C GLY A 99 7.34 -14.26 -10.12
N ALA A 100 6.85 -13.34 -9.28
CA ALA A 100 7.68 -12.31 -8.65
C ALA A 100 8.77 -12.92 -7.75
N ARG A 101 8.41 -13.88 -6.91
CA ARG A 101 9.38 -14.60 -6.06
C ARG A 101 10.48 -15.28 -6.90
N ARG A 102 10.08 -15.99 -7.95
CA ARG A 102 11.02 -16.65 -8.87
C ARG A 102 11.95 -15.64 -9.56
N PHE A 103 11.44 -14.47 -9.92
CA PHE A 103 12.23 -13.41 -10.54
C PHE A 103 13.31 -12.86 -9.60
N LEU A 104 13.08 -12.82 -8.28
CA LEU A 104 14.08 -12.36 -7.31
C LEU A 104 15.20 -13.38 -7.05
N GLU A 105 15.00 -14.64 -7.45
CA GLU A 105 15.94 -15.75 -7.23
C GLU A 105 16.88 -15.98 -8.43
N THR A 106 16.70 -15.22 -9.53
CA THR A 106 17.52 -15.29 -10.76
C THR A 106 18.59 -14.22 -10.82
#